data_AF-A0A3M1E0F2-F1
#
_entry.id   AF-A0A3M1E0F2-F1
#
_cell.length_a   1.000
_cell.length_b   1.000
_cell.length_c   1.000
_cell.angle_alpha   90.00
_cell.angle_beta   90.00
_cell.angle_gamma   90.00
#
_symmetry.space_group_name_H-M   'P 1'
#
loop_
_entity.id
_entity.type
_entity.pdbx_description
1 polymer ?
#
loop_
_entity_poly.entity_id
_entity_poly.type
_entity_poly.pdbx_seq_one_letter_code
_entity_poly.pdbx_strand_id
1 'polypeptide(L)'
;RAFMDRCIEQARQHKYVTTLLGRRCAVVDIDSRNPNIRGFAERNAINYPVQGSAADLIKLAMLRVDERLRAEKLQARMVLQVHDELVLEVPEGEVDQVAELVRTEMEQAMALDLPLVAEVGVGANWRQAH
;
A
#
# COMPACT_ATOMS: atom_id res chain seq x y z
N ARG A 1 11.26 -19.73 -3.05
CA ARG A 1 10.62 -20.84 -2.30
C ARG A 1 10.66 -20.60 -0.80
N ALA A 2 11.83 -20.34 -0.21
CA ALA A 2 12.00 -20.11 1.23
C ALA A 2 11.04 -19.06 1.87
N PHE A 3 10.66 -17.99 1.16
CA PHE A 3 9.66 -17.04 1.65
C PHE A 3 8.29 -17.67 1.89
N MET A 4 7.77 -18.41 0.91
CA MET A 4 6.45 -19.06 1.01
C MET A 4 6.40 -20.04 2.18
N ASP A 5 7.45 -20.85 2.32
CA ASP A 5 7.55 -21.85 3.38
C ASP A 5 7.55 -21.18 4.77
N ARG A 6 8.28 -20.07 4.92
CA ARG A 6 8.30 -19.28 6.17
C ARG A 6 6.94 -18.68 6.51
N CYS A 7 6.21 -18.15 5.52
CA CYS A 7 4.88 -17.57 5.76
C CYS A 7 3.87 -18.62 6.23
N ILE A 8 3.87 -19.80 5.59
CA ILE A 8 3.02 -20.92 6.00
C ILE A 8 3.38 -21.39 7.41
N GLU A 9 4.68 -21.51 7.72
CA GLU A 9 5.13 -21.91 9.05
C GLU A 9 4.73 -20.90 10.13
N GLN A 10 4.93 -19.60 9.88
CA GLN A 10 4.49 -18.53 10.77
C GLN A 10 2.98 -18.60 11.03
N ALA A 11 2.18 -18.81 9.97
CA ALA A 11 0.75 -18.98 10.08
C ALA A 11 0.38 -20.20 10.93
N ARG A 12 1.03 -21.35 10.73
CA ARG A 12 0.79 -22.56 11.54
C ARG A 12 1.10 -22.35 13.01
N GLN A 13 2.24 -21.72 13.31
CA GLN A 13 2.68 -21.47 14.69
C GLN A 13 1.83 -20.43 15.42
N HIS A 14 1.44 -19.35 14.74
CA HIS A 14 0.86 -18.17 15.39
C HIS A 14 -0.59 -17.87 15.01
N LYS A 15 -1.13 -18.55 13.99
CA LYS A 15 -2.45 -18.25 13.39
C LYS A 15 -2.57 -16.88 12.75
N TYR A 16 -1.43 -16.26 12.45
CA TYR A 16 -1.35 -15.04 11.66
C TYR A 16 0.00 -14.95 10.96
N VAL A 17 0.06 -14.10 9.95
CA VAL A 17 1.30 -13.61 9.34
C VAL A 17 1.39 -12.10 9.53
N THR A 18 2.56 -11.51 9.29
CA THR A 18 2.79 -10.08 9.52
C THR A 18 3.18 -9.35 8.24
N THR A 19 2.73 -8.11 8.11
CA THR A 19 3.26 -7.16 7.11
C THR A 19 4.65 -6.67 7.52
N LEU A 20 5.33 -5.92 6.64
CA LEU A 20 6.63 -5.31 6.91
C LEU A 20 6.61 -4.36 8.10
N LEU A 21 5.48 -3.67 8.35
CA LEU A 21 5.29 -2.80 9.51
C LEU A 21 4.72 -3.54 10.74
N GLY A 22 4.64 -4.87 10.70
CA GLY A 22 4.24 -5.69 11.83
C GLY A 22 2.73 -5.82 12.05
N ARG A 23 1.88 -5.34 11.13
CA ARG A 23 0.43 -5.58 11.20
C ARG A 23 0.16 -7.08 11.08
N ARG A 24 -0.61 -7.64 12.02
CA ARG A 24 -1.01 -9.05 12.01
C ARG A 24 -2.20 -9.28 11.09
N CYS A 25 -2.06 -10.22 10.17
CA CYS A 25 -3.10 -10.70 9.28
C CYS A 25 -3.47 -12.13 9.68
N ALA A 26 -4.67 -12.32 10.23
CA ALA A 26 -5.10 -13.60 10.78
C ALA A 26 -5.27 -14.67 9.68
N VAL A 27 -4.81 -15.89 9.98
CA VAL A 27 -4.93 -17.07 9.12
C VAL A 27 -5.40 -18.24 9.99
N VAL A 28 -6.62 -18.12 10.52
CA VAL A 28 -7.18 -19.04 11.53
C VAL A 28 -7.35 -20.48 11.01
N ASP A 29 -7.61 -20.62 9.72
CA ASP A 29 -7.94 -21.88 9.06
C ASP A 29 -6.74 -22.71 8.57
N ILE A 30 -5.52 -22.29 8.93
CA ILE A 30 -4.27 -22.90 8.46
C ILE A 30 -4.10 -24.38 8.86
N ASP A 31 -4.80 -24.82 9.91
CA ASP A 31 -4.79 -26.22 10.38
C ASP A 31 -6.08 -26.97 10.03
N SER A 32 -6.93 -26.40 9.16
CA SER A 32 -8.21 -27.02 8.83
C SER A 32 -8.01 -28.43 8.31
N ARG A 33 -8.81 -29.38 8.82
CA ARG A 33 -8.82 -30.76 8.33
C ARG A 33 -9.36 -30.84 6.90
N ASN A 34 -10.18 -29.87 6.49
CA ASN A 34 -10.67 -29.76 5.11
C ASN A 34 -9.54 -29.25 4.20
N PRO A 35 -9.07 -30.05 3.23
CA PRO A 35 -7.96 -29.67 2.35
C PRO A 35 -8.21 -28.40 1.54
N ASN A 36 -9.46 -28.12 1.14
CA ASN A 36 -9.81 -26.93 0.35
C ASN A 36 -9.67 -25.66 1.20
N ILE A 37 -10.16 -25.70 2.43
CA ILE A 37 -10.07 -24.59 3.39
C ILE A 37 -8.60 -24.34 3.74
N ARG A 38 -7.85 -25.40 4.08
CA ARG A 38 -6.43 -25.29 4.39
C ARG A 38 -5.63 -24.74 3.22
N GLY A 39 -5.86 -25.23 2.00
CA GLY A 39 -5.19 -24.73 0.81
C GLY A 39 -5.48 -23.25 0.51
N PHE A 40 -6.69 -22.77 0.82
CA PHE A 40 -7.00 -21.34 0.75
C PHE A 40 -6.26 -20.54 1.82
N ALA A 41 -6.23 -21.04 3.05
CA ALA A 41 -5.48 -20.42 4.15
C ALA A 41 -3.96 -20.32 3.85
N GLU A 42 -3.36 -21.35 3.26
CA GLU A 42 -1.95 -21.33 2.84
C GLU A 42 -1.69 -20.27 1.75
N ARG A 43 -2.60 -20.12 0.77
CA ARG A 43 -2.51 -19.03 -0.21
C ARG A 43 -2.61 -17.65 0.43
N ASN A 44 -3.51 -17.48 1.40
CA ASN A 44 -3.65 -16.23 2.13
C ASN A 44 -2.42 -15.92 3.00
N ALA A 45 -1.84 -16.92 3.68
CA ALA A 45 -0.60 -16.76 4.43
C ALA A 45 0.55 -16.23 3.57
N ILE A 46 0.62 -16.64 2.30
CA ILE A 46 1.64 -16.15 1.35
C ILE A 46 1.29 -14.73 0.84
N ASN A 47 0.02 -14.46 0.56
CA ASN A 47 -0.40 -13.20 -0.06
C ASN A 47 -0.47 -12.03 0.93
N TYR A 48 -0.89 -12.27 2.17
CA TYR A 48 -1.10 -11.22 3.16
C TYR A 48 0.14 -10.40 3.50
N PRO A 49 1.35 -10.97 3.63
CA PRO A 49 2.55 -10.16 3.85
C PRO A 49 2.82 -9.22 2.67
N VAL A 50 2.53 -9.61 1.44
CA VAL A 50 2.76 -8.78 0.24
C VAL A 50 1.67 -7.70 0.12
N GLN A 51 0.41 -8.11 0.00
CA GLN A 51 -0.72 -7.19 -0.19
C GLN A 51 -0.95 -6.29 1.04
N GLY A 52 -0.78 -6.86 2.23
CA GLY A 52 -0.87 -6.11 3.47
C GLY A 52 0.24 -5.08 3.59
N SER A 53 1.48 -5.39 3.16
CA SER A 53 2.55 -4.38 3.19
C SER A 53 2.32 -3.27 2.17
N ALA A 54 1.79 -3.59 0.98
CA ALA A 54 1.38 -2.57 0.02
C ALA A 54 0.27 -1.67 0.59
N ALA A 55 -0.72 -2.25 1.28
CA ALA A 55 -1.78 -1.50 1.94
C ALA A 55 -1.28 -0.67 3.13
N ASP A 56 -0.18 -1.05 3.76
CA ASP A 56 0.49 -0.25 4.79
C ASP A 56 1.26 0.93 4.18
N LEU A 57 2.02 0.66 3.13
CA LEU A 57 2.78 1.65 2.37
C LEU A 57 1.87 2.77 1.86
N ILE A 58 0.78 2.43 1.17
CA ILE A 58 -0.11 3.44 0.58
C ILE A 58 -0.74 4.31 1.67
N LYS A 59 -1.07 3.74 2.84
CA LYS A 59 -1.61 4.51 3.97
C LYS A 59 -0.58 5.47 4.57
N LEU A 60 0.69 5.04 4.66
CA LEU A 60 1.78 5.93 5.05
C LEU A 60 1.96 7.06 4.04
N ALA A 61 1.95 6.75 2.75
CA ALA A 61 2.02 7.76 1.69
C ALA A 61 0.88 8.77 1.80
N MET A 62 -0.36 8.31 2.01
CA MET A 62 -1.53 9.17 2.19
C MET A 62 -1.35 10.15 3.35
N LEU A 63 -0.88 9.67 4.50
CA LEU A 63 -0.63 10.51 5.67
C LEU A 63 0.43 11.57 5.39
N ARG A 64 1.55 11.17 4.77
CA ARG A 64 2.64 12.10 4.44
C ARG A 64 2.25 13.16 3.43
N VAL A 65 1.52 12.77 2.39
CA VAL A 65 0.97 13.71 1.40
C VAL A 65 0.05 14.72 2.10
N ASP A 66 -0.91 14.26 2.92
CA ASP A 66 -1.82 15.15 3.65
C ASP A 66 -1.07 16.09 4.61
N GLU A 67 -0.09 15.58 5.36
CA GLU A 67 0.75 16.38 6.26
C GLU A 67 1.51 17.47 5.50
N ARG A 68 2.11 17.13 4.36
CA ARG A 68 2.92 18.06 3.57
C ARG A 68 2.07 19.10 2.84
N LEU A 69 0.91 18.71 2.30
CA LEU A 69 -0.07 19.66 1.74
C LEU A 69 -0.48 20.71 2.79
N ARG A 70 -0.75 20.28 4.04
CA ARG A 70 -1.11 21.20 5.13
C ARG A 70 0.04 22.08 5.57
N ALA A 71 1.25 21.53 5.68
CA ALA A 71 2.44 22.27 6.08
C ALA A 71 2.80 23.37 5.07
N GLU A 72 2.68 23.07 3.78
CA GLU A 72 2.93 24.02 2.67
C GLU A 72 1.72 24.91 2.35
N LYS A 73 0.57 24.71 3.03
CA LYS A 73 -0.69 25.46 2.87
C LYS A 73 -1.28 25.39 1.45
N LEU A 74 -1.02 24.29 0.75
CA LEU A 74 -1.54 24.01 -0.59
C LEU A 74 -3.05 23.74 -0.53
N GLN A 75 -3.77 24.13 -1.58
CA GLN A 75 -5.22 23.96 -1.66
C GLN A 75 -5.63 22.66 -2.36
N ALA A 76 -4.66 21.88 -2.85
CA ALA A 76 -4.90 20.54 -3.39
C ALA A 76 -5.59 19.60 -2.37
N ARG A 77 -6.43 18.70 -2.88
CA ARG A 77 -7.22 17.77 -2.06
C ARG A 77 -7.10 16.36 -2.61
N MET A 78 -6.73 15.42 -1.75
CA MET A 78 -6.83 14.00 -2.05
C MET A 78 -8.31 13.58 -2.03
N VAL A 79 -8.82 13.15 -3.18
CA VAL A 79 -10.24 12.84 -3.36
C VAL A 79 -10.52 11.34 -3.36
N LEU A 80 -9.61 10.53 -3.91
CA LEU A 80 -9.78 9.07 -3.99
C LEU A 80 -8.45 8.34 -3.77
N GLN A 81 -8.58 7.11 -3.28
CA GLN A 81 -7.53 6.11 -3.28
C GLN A 81 -8.09 4.84 -3.91
N VAL A 82 -7.42 4.32 -4.94
CA VAL A 82 -7.87 3.13 -5.68
C VAL A 82 -6.66 2.27 -5.99
N HIS A 83 -6.64 1.03 -5.52
CA HIS A 83 -5.48 0.13 -5.62
C HIS A 83 -4.20 0.74 -5.03
N ASP A 84 -3.26 1.16 -5.86
CA ASP A 84 -1.99 1.82 -5.55
C ASP A 84 -1.96 3.30 -6.01
N GLU A 85 -3.08 3.81 -6.52
CA GLU A 85 -3.25 5.16 -7.05
C GLU A 85 -3.87 6.11 -6.02
N LEU A 86 -3.35 7.34 -5.96
CA LEU A 86 -3.94 8.48 -5.25
C LEU A 86 -4.43 9.51 -6.28
N VAL A 87 -5.71 9.88 -6.21
CA VAL A 87 -6.30 10.90 -7.08
C VAL A 87 -6.46 12.18 -6.29
N LEU A 88 -5.95 13.28 -6.85
CA LEU A 88 -6.03 14.61 -6.26
C LEU A 88 -6.74 15.59 -7.19
N GLU A 89 -7.53 16.48 -6.61
CA GLU A 89 -7.95 17.74 -7.26
C GLU A 89 -6.95 18.83 -6.88
N VAL A 90 -6.40 19.52 -7.88
CA VAL A 90 -5.29 20.46 -7.70
C VAL A 90 -5.64 21.78 -8.41
N PRO A 91 -5.49 22.95 -7.76
CA PRO A 91 -5.56 24.23 -8.46
C PRO A 91 -4.49 24.32 -9.54
N GLU A 92 -4.81 24.91 -10.69
CA GLU A 92 -3.91 24.97 -11.85
C GLU A 92 -2.53 25.57 -11.52
N GLY A 93 -2.47 26.57 -10.64
CA GLY A 93 -1.22 27.20 -10.21
C GLY A 93 -0.36 26.38 -9.24
N GLU A 94 -0.86 25.25 -8.73
CA GLU A 94 -0.16 24.38 -7.76
C GLU A 94 0.26 23.03 -8.37
N VAL A 95 -0.10 22.76 -9.63
CA VAL A 95 0.05 21.43 -10.27
C VAL A 95 1.48 20.90 -10.19
N ASP A 96 2.48 21.67 -10.61
CA ASP A 96 3.87 21.22 -10.63
C ASP A 96 4.41 20.93 -9.23
N GLN A 97 4.08 21.81 -8.27
CA GLN A 97 4.51 21.65 -6.88
C GLN A 97 3.87 20.43 -6.23
N VAL A 98 2.56 20.24 -6.43
CA VAL A 98 1.81 19.11 -5.87
C VAL A 98 2.24 17.80 -6.53
N ALA A 99 2.49 17.79 -7.84
CA ALA A 99 2.98 16.62 -8.56
C ALA A 99 4.32 16.12 -7.98
N GLU A 100 5.28 17.02 -7.78
CA GLU A 100 6.58 16.68 -7.21
C GLU A 100 6.47 16.25 -5.74
N LEU A 101 5.65 16.94 -4.96
CA LEU A 101 5.36 16.59 -3.57
C LEU A 101 4.79 15.18 -3.47
N VAL A 102 3.74 14.87 -4.24
CA VAL A 102 3.07 13.56 -4.20
C VAL A 102 4.02 12.45 -4.62
N ARG A 103 4.77 12.65 -5.72
CA ARG A 103 5.82 11.71 -6.15
C ARG A 103 6.81 11.43 -5.02
N THR A 104 7.37 12.49 -4.44
CA THR A 104 8.37 12.37 -3.36
C THR A 104 7.82 11.60 -2.16
N GLU A 105 6.65 11.98 -1.67
CA GLU A 105 6.08 11.36 -0.47
C GLU A 105 5.64 9.91 -0.69
N MET A 106 5.17 9.56 -1.90
CA MET A 106 4.83 8.19 -2.26
C MET A 106 6.07 7.31 -2.39
N GLU A 107 7.12 7.78 -3.07
CA GLU A 107 8.36 7.02 -3.27
C GLU A 107 9.16 6.83 -1.98
N GLN A 108 9.05 7.77 -1.04
CA GLN A 108 9.77 7.73 0.23
C GLN A 108 8.94 7.15 1.39
N ALA A 109 7.68 6.77 1.15
CA ALA A 109 6.71 6.39 2.18
C ALA A 109 7.21 5.31 3.14
N MET A 110 8.04 4.38 2.67
CA MET A 110 8.64 3.33 3.46
C MET A 110 10.06 3.04 2.99
N ALA A 111 10.99 2.85 3.92
CA ALA A 111 12.35 2.41 3.61
C ALA A 111 12.32 0.96 3.15
N LEU A 112 12.75 0.72 1.92
CA LEU A 112 12.84 -0.59 1.28
C LEU A 112 14.22 -0.77 0.64
N ASP A 113 14.65 -2.02 0.49
CA ASP A 113 15.91 -2.35 -0.18
C ASP A 113 15.90 -2.00 -1.68
N LEU A 114 14.71 -1.81 -2.25
CA LEU A 114 14.49 -1.41 -3.64
C LEU A 114 13.72 -0.08 -3.69
N PRO A 115 14.06 0.81 -4.63
CA PRO A 115 13.34 2.07 -4.78
C PRO A 115 11.89 1.82 -5.21
N LEU A 116 10.98 2.57 -4.60
CA LEU A 116 9.60 2.70 -5.08
C LEU A 116 9.58 3.72 -6.21
N VAL A 117 8.72 3.50 -7.18
CA VAL A 117 8.53 4.41 -8.32
C VAL A 117 7.07 4.80 -8.36
N ALA A 118 6.80 6.10 -8.38
CA ALA A 118 5.46 6.64 -8.56
C ALA A 118 5.37 7.33 -9.93
N GLU A 119 4.31 7.04 -10.68
CA GLU A 119 3.99 7.77 -11.90
C GLU A 119 2.97 8.87 -11.58
N VAL A 120 3.09 10.01 -12.23
CA VAL A 120 2.20 11.15 -12.05
C VAL A 120 1.68 11.56 -13.41
N GLY A 121 0.36 11.54 -13.57
CA GLY A 121 -0.33 12.10 -14.73
C GLY A 121 -1.26 13.23 -14.31
N VAL A 122 -1.48 14.16 -15.22
CA VAL A 122 -2.29 15.36 -15.00
C VAL A 122 -3.26 15.50 -16.15
N GLY A 123 -4.53 15.76 -15.84
CA GLY A 123 -5.57 15.90 -16.86
C GLY A 123 -6.83 16.56 -16.31
N ALA A 124 -7.71 17.00 -17.21
CA ALA A 124 -8.96 17.67 -16.82
C ALA A 124 -10.02 16.71 -16.25
N ASN A 125 -9.77 15.40 -16.36
CA ASN A 125 -10.56 14.35 -15.76
C ASN A 125 -9.67 13.13 -15.51
N TRP A 126 -10.16 12.20 -14.69
CA TRP A 126 -9.40 11.03 -14.27
C TRP A 126 -8.87 10.20 -15.45
N ARG A 127 -9.66 10.02 -16.53
CA ARG A 127 -9.21 9.28 -17.72
C ARG A 127 -8.02 9.92 -18.45
N GLN A 128 -7.87 11.24 -18.37
CA GLN A 128 -6.73 11.94 -18.99
C GLN A 128 -5.49 11.95 -18.09
N ALA A 129 -5.68 11.82 -16.78
CA ALA A 129 -4.61 11.80 -15.79
C ALA A 129 -4.06 10.38 -15.54
N HIS A 130 -4.86 9.35 -15.82
CA HIS A 130 -4.48 7.94 -15.80
C HIS A 130 -3.86 7.52 -17.13
#